data_AF-A0A4S0JM09-F1
#
_entry.id   AF-A0A4S0JM09-F1
#
_cell.length_a   1.000
_cell.length_b   1.000
_cell.length_c   1.000
_cell.angle_alpha   90.00
_cell.angle_beta   90.00
_cell.angle_gamma   90.00
#
_symmetry.space_group_name_H-M   'P 1'
#
loop_
_entity.id
_entity.type
_entity.pdbx_description
1 polymer ?
#
loop_
_entity_poly.entity_id
_entity_poly.type
_entity_poly.pdbx_seq_one_letter_code
_entity_poly.pdbx_strand_id
1 'polypeptide(L)'
;DEFDFESSVWTIPEGRMKMRRPHRVSLSRQAVSVLTSLKEISGGGSLLFPSVRSVSRPISDNTLNAALRRMGIGKEEATAHGFRATASTLLNECGKWHPDAIERQLAHIENN
;
A
#
# COMPACT_ATOMS: atom_id res chain seq x y z
N ASP A 1 8.45 -12.25 -3.66
CA ASP A 1 8.28 -12.29 -5.13
C ASP A 1 7.86 -10.94 -5.70
N GLU A 2 6.88 -10.25 -5.12
CA GLU A 2 6.41 -8.96 -5.65
C GLU A 2 7.22 -7.73 -5.22
N PHE A 3 7.95 -7.85 -4.12
CA PHE A 3 8.77 -6.77 -3.57
C PHE A 3 10.23 -7.00 -3.97
N ASP A 4 10.76 -6.08 -4.76
CA ASP A 4 12.18 -5.97 -5.05
C ASP A 4 12.73 -4.83 -4.17
N PHE A 5 13.38 -5.23 -3.07
CA PHE A 5 13.96 -4.28 -2.11
C PHE A 5 15.25 -3.63 -2.63
N GLU A 6 15.96 -4.27 -3.58
CA GLU A 6 17.16 -3.69 -4.19
C GLU A 6 16.79 -2.54 -5.12
N SER A 7 15.80 -2.76 -6.00
CA SER A 7 15.29 -1.68 -6.85
C SER A 7 14.26 -0.77 -6.17
N SER A 8 13.87 -1.07 -4.92
CA SER A 8 12.84 -0.36 -4.16
C SER A 8 11.51 -0.28 -4.92
N VAL A 9 11.08 -1.39 -5.53
CA VAL A 9 9.85 -1.46 -6.32
C VAL A 9 8.96 -2.58 -5.80
N TRP A 10 7.68 -2.26 -5.60
CA TRP A 10 6.62 -3.24 -5.45
C TRP A 10 5.88 -3.41 -6.78
N THR A 11 5.81 -4.63 -7.29
CA THR A 11 5.09 -4.95 -8.52
C THR A 11 3.87 -5.81 -8.21
N ILE A 12 2.68 -5.26 -8.43
CA ILE A 12 1.42 -5.99 -8.34
C ILE A 12 1.19 -6.71 -9.67
N PRO A 13 1.09 -8.05 -9.69
CA PRO A 13 0.89 -8.80 -10.92
C PRO A 13 -0.48 -8.54 -11.54
N GLU A 14 -0.57 -8.67 -12.86
CA GLU A 14 -1.78 -8.42 -13.64
C GLU A 14 -3.02 -9.18 -13.15
N GLY A 15 -2.85 -10.41 -12.65
CA GLY A 15 -3.95 -11.25 -12.16
C GLY A 15 -4.67 -10.68 -10.94
N ARG A 16 -4.06 -9.71 -10.23
CA ARG A 16 -4.67 -9.01 -9.09
C ARG A 16 -5.05 -7.56 -9.42
N MET A 17 -4.84 -7.13 -10.66
CA MET A 17 -5.19 -5.79 -11.13
C MET A 17 -6.44 -5.83 -11.98
N LYS A 18 -7.38 -4.90 -11.73
CA LYS A 18 -8.64 -4.78 -12.49
C LYS A 18 -8.42 -4.68 -14.01
N MET A 19 -7.35 -4.00 -14.41
CA MET A 19 -7.04 -3.71 -15.82
C MET A 19 -6.08 -4.73 -16.45
N ARG A 20 -5.77 -5.84 -15.78
CA ARG A 20 -4.87 -6.91 -16.26
C ARG A 20 -3.54 -6.37 -16.83
N ARG A 21 -2.98 -5.37 -16.14
CA ARG A 21 -1.64 -4.85 -16.40
C ARG A 21 -0.88 -4.86 -15.08
N PRO A 22 0.41 -5.27 -15.08
CA PRO A 22 1.23 -5.15 -13.89
C PRO A 22 1.30 -3.70 -13.43
N HIS A 23 1.15 -3.46 -12.13
CA HIS A 23 1.28 -2.13 -11.54
C HIS A 23 2.56 -2.04 -10.74
N ARG A 24 3.41 -1.06 -11.04
CA ARG A 24 4.69 -0.85 -10.36
C ARG A 24 4.59 0.38 -9.46
N VAL A 25 4.91 0.18 -8.19
CA VAL A 25 4.89 1.20 -7.14
C VAL A 25 6.30 1.38 -6.63
N SER A 26 6.91 2.54 -6.91
CA SER A 26 8.19 2.91 -6.30
C SER A 26 8.03 3.13 -4.80
N LEU A 27 8.90 2.51 -4.01
CA LEU A 27 8.89 2.58 -2.56
C LEU A 27 9.89 3.63 -2.08
N SER A 28 9.48 4.44 -1.12
CA SER A 28 10.41 5.35 -0.43
C SER A 28 11.38 4.55 0.46
N ARG A 29 12.51 5.16 0.81
CA ARG A 29 13.46 4.58 1.77
C ARG A 29 12.79 4.20 3.09
N GLN A 30 11.85 5.03 3.55
CA GLN A 30 11.06 4.78 4.76
C GLN A 30 10.15 3.55 4.60
N ALA A 31 9.47 3.41 3.46
CA ALA A 31 8.61 2.26 3.19
C ALA A 31 9.43 0.97 3.12
N VAL A 32 10.58 0.98 2.45
CA VAL A 32 11.51 -0.16 2.39
C VAL A 32 11.96 -0.58 3.79
N SER A 33 12.36 0.40 4.62
CA SER A 33 12.78 0.13 6.00
C SER A 33 11.68 -0.55 6.81
N VAL A 34 10.46 0.02 6.82
CA VAL A 34 9.31 -0.54 7.55
C VAL A 34 8.95 -1.95 7.06
N LEU A 35 8.93 -2.17 5.74
CA LEU A 35 8.62 -3.48 5.16
C LEU A 35 9.70 -4.53 5.47
N THR A 36 10.97 -4.12 5.54
CA THR A 36 12.07 -5.01 5.92
C THR A 36 11.92 -5.47 7.36
N SER A 37 11.68 -4.54 8.30
CA SER A 37 11.42 -4.88 9.69
C SER A 37 10.15 -5.72 9.85
N LEU A 38 9.10 -5.44 9.08
CA LEU A 38 7.87 -6.23 9.09
C LEU A 38 8.13 -7.69 8.67
N LYS A 39 9.02 -7.93 7.70
CA LYS A 39 9.36 -9.28 7.23
C LYS A 39 9.97 -10.15 8.33
N GLU A 40 10.77 -9.55 9.21
CA GLU A 40 11.35 -10.22 10.37
C GLU A 40 10.27 -10.59 11.41
N ILE A 41 9.28 -9.71 11.60
CA ILE A 41 8.17 -9.91 12.53
C ILE A 41 7.17 -10.96 12.00
N SER A 42 6.89 -10.95 10.70
CA SER A 42 5.85 -11.81 10.09
C SER A 42 6.27 -13.27 9.91
N GLY A 43 7.54 -13.61 10.20
CA GLY A 43 8.02 -14.99 10.21
C GLY A 43 8.26 -15.60 8.83
N GLY A 44 8.47 -14.78 7.80
CA GLY A 44 8.92 -15.24 6.48
C GLY A 44 7.87 -15.94 5.61
N GLY A 45 6.58 -15.84 5.96
CA GLY A 45 5.48 -16.33 5.13
C GLY A 45 5.29 -15.54 3.83
N SER A 46 4.36 -15.99 2.98
CA SER A 46 4.06 -15.33 1.69
C SER A 46 3.26 -14.02 1.81
N LEU A 47 2.74 -13.71 2.99
CA LEU A 47 1.95 -12.52 3.28
C LEU A 47 2.69 -11.58 4.23
N LEU A 48 2.63 -10.27 3.95
CA LEU A 48 3.15 -9.24 4.86
C LEU A 48 2.34 -9.19 6.17
N PHE A 49 1.02 -9.37 6.06
CA PHE A 49 0.08 -9.33 7.18
C PHE A 49 -0.76 -10.61 7.22
N PRO A 50 -0.22 -11.73 7.71
CA PRO A 50 -0.98 -12.95 7.89
C PRO A 50 -2.02 -12.81 9.01
N SER A 51 -3.12 -13.54 8.90
CA SER A 51 -4.10 -13.65 9.97
C SER A 51 -3.53 -14.42 11.15
N VAL A 52 -3.85 -13.97 12.37
CA VAL A 52 -3.50 -14.69 13.61
C VAL A 52 -4.03 -16.13 13.62
N ARG A 53 -5.16 -16.38 12.93
CA ARG A 53 -5.79 -17.70 12.86
C ARG A 53 -5.27 -18.59 11.72
N SER A 54 -4.61 -18.02 10.72
CA SER A 54 -4.06 -18.76 9.59
C SER A 54 -3.00 -17.95 8.87
N VAL A 55 -1.79 -18.52 8.80
CA VAL A 55 -0.64 -17.91 8.12
C VAL A 55 -0.81 -17.80 6.60
N SER A 56 -1.74 -18.56 6.02
CA SER A 56 -2.02 -18.56 4.58
C SER A 56 -3.12 -17.58 4.16
N ARG A 57 -3.76 -16.89 5.10
CA ARG A 57 -4.81 -15.90 4.83
C ARG A 57 -4.39 -14.52 5.31
N PRO A 58 -4.71 -13.44 4.57
CA PRO A 58 -4.43 -12.10 5.05
C PRO A 58 -5.33 -11.72 6.22
N ILE A 59 -4.93 -10.70 6.98
CA ILE A 59 -5.84 -9.98 7.88
C ILE A 59 -7.03 -9.39 7.10
N SER A 60 -8.12 -9.08 7.79
CA SER A 60 -9.24 -8.36 7.15
C SER A 60 -8.95 -6.86 7.09
N ASP A 61 -9.60 -6.16 6.15
CA ASP A 61 -9.48 -4.70 6.03
C ASP A 61 -9.84 -3.98 7.34
N ASN A 62 -10.80 -4.53 8.08
CA ASN A 62 -11.20 -3.98 9.38
C ASN A 62 -10.09 -4.06 10.43
N THR A 63 -9.14 -5.00 10.31
CA THR A 63 -7.99 -5.10 11.20
C THR A 63 -7.11 -3.85 11.13
N LEU A 64 -6.90 -3.28 9.94
CA LEU A 64 -6.12 -2.05 9.78
C LEU A 64 -6.83 -0.85 10.43
N ASN A 65 -8.13 -0.70 10.20
CA ASN A 65 -8.92 0.35 10.85
C ASN A 65 -8.93 0.19 12.37
N ALA A 66 -9.04 -1.04 12.88
CA ALA A 66 -8.95 -1.33 14.32
C ALA A 66 -7.57 -1.00 14.89
N ALA A 67 -6.49 -1.23 14.15
CA ALA A 67 -5.15 -0.81 14.55
C ALA A 67 -5.06 0.71 14.71
N LEU A 68 -5.60 1.48 13.76
CA LEU A 68 -5.68 2.95 13.87
C LEU A 68 -6.46 3.38 15.13
N ARG A 69 -7.61 2.73 15.43
CA ARG A 69 -8.37 3.01 16.65
C ARG A 69 -7.52 2.83 17.92
N ARG A 70 -6.73 1.76 17.98
CA ARG A 70 -5.88 1.44 19.14
C ARG A 70 -4.72 2.42 19.31
N MET A 71 -4.28 3.06 18.21
CA MET A 71 -3.29 4.13 18.25
C MET A 71 -3.88 5.49 18.66
N GLY A 72 -5.19 5.55 18.96
CA GLY A 72 -5.87 6.79 19.37
C GLY A 72 -6.39 7.64 18.21
N ILE A 73 -6.19 7.21 16.96
CA ILE A 73 -6.65 7.95 15.78
C ILE A 73 -8.15 7.73 15.62
N GLY A 74 -8.95 8.81 15.55
CA GLY A 74 -10.43 8.84 15.47
C GLY A 74 -11.03 8.44 14.11
N LYS A 75 -12.32 8.07 14.06
CA LYS A 75 -12.94 7.50 12.83
C LYS A 75 -13.07 8.60 11.78
N GLU A 76 -13.41 9.77 12.28
CA GLU A 76 -13.48 11.04 11.56
C GLU A 76 -12.08 11.62 11.27
N GLU A 77 -11.02 11.09 11.88
CA GLU A 77 -9.65 11.58 11.68
C GLU A 77 -8.94 10.85 10.54
N ALA A 78 -8.95 9.51 10.55
CA ALA A 78 -8.38 8.73 9.45
C ALA A 78 -8.96 7.32 9.35
N THR A 79 -8.97 6.79 8.13
CA THR A 79 -9.22 5.37 7.84
C THR A 79 -8.13 4.84 6.92
N ALA A 80 -7.93 3.52 6.89
CA ALA A 80 -6.97 2.89 5.99
C ALA A 80 -7.24 3.24 4.51
N HIS A 81 -8.53 3.36 4.14
CA HIS A 81 -8.94 3.78 2.80
C HIS A 81 -8.61 5.27 2.55
N GLY A 82 -8.80 6.13 3.55
CA GLY A 82 -8.57 7.57 3.47
C GLY A 82 -7.14 7.95 3.09
N PHE A 83 -6.13 7.14 3.46
CA PHE A 83 -4.73 7.43 3.14
C PHE A 83 -4.44 7.63 1.66
N ARG A 84 -5.17 6.93 0.79
CA ARG A 84 -4.99 7.06 -0.65
C ARG A 84 -5.48 8.41 -1.17
N ALA A 85 -6.63 8.87 -0.68
CA ALA A 85 -7.15 10.20 -1.01
C ALA A 85 -6.20 11.29 -0.47
N THR A 86 -5.76 11.17 0.79
CA THR A 86 -4.79 12.08 1.39
C THR A 86 -3.48 12.15 0.59
N ALA A 87 -2.96 11.01 0.14
CA ALA A 87 -1.77 10.97 -0.70
C ALA A 87 -1.99 11.72 -2.03
N SER A 88 -3.12 11.50 -2.71
CA SER A 88 -3.42 12.22 -3.96
C SER A 88 -3.47 13.74 -3.74
N THR A 89 -4.19 14.19 -2.71
CA THR A 89 -4.30 15.62 -2.36
C THR A 89 -2.93 16.22 -2.10
N LEU A 90 -2.14 15.64 -1.19
CA LEU A 90 -0.81 16.17 -0.84
C LEU A 90 0.14 16.23 -2.04
N LEU A 91 0.09 15.23 -2.92
CA LEU A 91 0.95 15.19 -4.10
C LEU A 91 0.55 16.25 -5.14
N ASN A 92 -0.74 16.50 -5.32
CA ASN A 92 -1.21 17.56 -6.20
C ASN A 92 -0.89 18.95 -5.62
N GLU A 93 -1.13 19.16 -4.32
CA GLU A 93 -0.88 20.43 -3.63
C GLU A 93 0.62 20.78 -3.56
N CYS A 94 1.51 19.78 -3.48
CA CYS A 94 2.94 20.06 -3.41
C CYS A 94 3.51 20.63 -4.72
N GLY A 95 2.79 20.51 -5.84
CA GLY A 95 3.17 21.05 -7.14
C GLY A 95 4.46 20.48 -7.75
N LYS A 96 5.00 19.39 -7.18
CA LYS A 96 6.28 18.81 -7.64
C LYS A 96 6.11 17.83 -8.79
N TRP A 97 4.93 17.21 -8.92
CA TRP A 97 4.69 16.11 -9.84
C TRP A 97 3.54 16.45 -10.78
N HIS A 98 3.60 15.89 -12.00
CA HIS A 98 2.51 16.05 -12.96
C HIS A 98 1.26 15.29 -12.48
N PRO A 99 0.05 15.88 -12.55
CA PRO A 99 -1.20 15.22 -12.12
C PRO A 99 -1.38 13.83 -12.71
N ASP A 100 -1.18 13.65 -14.02
CA ASP A 100 -1.26 12.36 -14.68
C ASP A 100 -0.33 11.30 -14.10
N ALA A 101 0.86 11.70 -13.62
CA ALA A 101 1.80 10.79 -12.99
C ALA A 101 1.27 10.33 -11.61
N ILE A 102 0.60 11.22 -10.88
CA ILE A 102 -0.05 10.90 -9.61
C ILE A 102 -1.21 9.93 -9.85
N GLU A 103 -2.08 10.21 -10.82
CA GLU A 103 -3.21 9.33 -11.16
C GLU A 103 -2.75 7.94 -11.61
N ARG A 104 -1.72 7.87 -12.46
CA ARG A 104 -1.11 6.60 -12.86
C ARG A 104 -0.49 5.85 -11.69
N GLN A 105 0.16 6.54 -10.74
CA GLN A 105 0.72 5.91 -9.54
C GLN A 105 -0.38 5.31 -8.64
N LEU A 106 -1.55 5.94 -8.64
CA LEU A 106 -2.73 5.40 -8.00
C LEU A 106 -3.29 4.21 -8.81
N ALA A 107 -2.90 3.96 -10.05
CA ALA A 107 -3.58 3.02 -10.96
C ALA A 107 -5.01 3.48 -11.29
N HIS A 108 -5.24 4.78 -11.25
CA HIS A 108 -6.36 5.39 -11.96
C HIS A 108 -5.94 5.48 -13.43
N ILE A 109 -6.68 4.77 -14.29
CA ILE A 109 -6.53 4.87 -15.74
C ILE A 109 -7.77 5.60 -16.23
N GLU A 110 -7.58 6.76 -16.86
CA GLU A 110 -8.63 7.35 -17.68
C GLU A 110 -8.86 6.42 -18.87
N ASN A 111 -10.10 5.93 -19.01
CA ASN A 111 -10.52 5.26 -20.23
C ASN A 111 -10.71 6.37 -21.27
N ASN A 112 -9.80 6.44 -22.24
CA ASN A 112 -9.96 7.25 -23.44
C ASN A 112 -10.78 6.47 -24.48
#